data_AF-A0A1G1ZWT6-F1
#
_entry.id   AF-A0A1G1ZWT6-F1
#
_cell.length_a   1.000
_cell.length_b   1.000
_cell.length_c   1.000
_cell.angle_alpha   90.00
_cell.angle_beta   90.00
_cell.angle_gamma   90.00
#
_symmetry.space_group_name_H-M   'P 1'
#
loop_
_entity.id
_entity.type
_entity.pdbx_description
1 polymer ?
#
loop_
_entity_poly.entity_id
_entity_poly.type
_entity_poly.pdbx_seq_one_letter_code
_entity_poly.pdbx_strand_id
1 'polypeptide(L)'
;MEINNILKLIIAIVVSELAGIIGTFFITPSISGWYAEIAKPAFNPPAWIFGPVWTILFALMGIAAFLIWKKGLNRRDVKIALSIFLGQLVLNTLWSVIFFGLHSPGGAFIEIVFLWLAILATIIAFAKISELAAWLLLPYILWVSFAGYLNYSIWQLNSLVNGWQTTCIQETKLCSDDSYIGRTGLKCEFTACPGENDDLWRMTTDNKTGITFQYSETLPTEYIHVVDWPPQVQILNELFACTEAWSETARAGKTMKRMVNDRIYCVTRVTEGAAGSIYTQYAHTFPKDNKTINSKLT
;
A
#
# COMPACT_ATOMS: atom_id res chain seq x y z
N MET A 1 -52.29 -19.00 -9.61
CA MET A 1 -51.60 -20.17 -9.00
C MET A 1 -50.79 -19.64 -7.82
N GLU A 2 -51.17 -19.98 -6.59
CA GLU A 2 -50.39 -19.54 -5.43
C GLU A 2 -49.02 -20.23 -5.44
N ILE A 3 -47.95 -19.45 -5.58
CA ILE A 3 -46.58 -19.97 -5.54
C ILE A 3 -46.31 -20.52 -4.14
N ASN A 4 -45.87 -21.77 -4.04
CA ASN A 4 -45.47 -22.41 -2.77
C ASN A 4 -44.36 -21.59 -2.09
N ASN A 5 -44.37 -21.49 -0.77
CA ASN A 5 -43.35 -20.81 0.02
C ASN A 5 -41.93 -21.33 -0.25
N ILE A 6 -41.74 -22.63 -0.48
CA ILE A 6 -40.42 -23.17 -0.85
C ILE A 6 -39.94 -22.55 -2.16
N LEU A 7 -40.83 -22.44 -3.15
CA LEU A 7 -40.51 -21.86 -4.45
C LEU A 7 -40.24 -20.35 -4.33
N LYS A 8 -40.99 -19.62 -3.50
CA LYS A 8 -40.70 -18.19 -3.21
C LYS A 8 -39.33 -18.00 -2.59
N LEU A 9 -38.94 -18.88 -1.66
CA LEU A 9 -37.62 -18.84 -1.01
C LEU A 9 -36.51 -19.06 -2.02
N ILE A 10 -36.61 -20.11 -2.84
CA ILE A 10 -35.63 -20.42 -3.89
C ILE A 10 -35.51 -19.24 -4.85
N ILE A 11 -36.63 -18.70 -5.34
CA ILE A 11 -36.60 -17.55 -6.26
C ILE A 11 -35.92 -16.35 -5.61
N ALA A 12 -36.25 -16.01 -4.37
CA ALA A 12 -35.67 -14.85 -3.70
C ALA A 12 -34.15 -14.97 -3.50
N ILE A 13 -33.67 -16.15 -3.11
CA ILE A 13 -32.23 -16.43 -2.99
C ILE A 13 -31.56 -16.37 -4.36
N VAL A 14 -32.10 -17.07 -5.36
CA VAL A 14 -31.52 -17.08 -6.71
C VAL A 14 -31.45 -15.68 -7.30
N VAL A 15 -32.50 -14.87 -7.18
CA VAL A 15 -32.49 -13.47 -7.65
C VAL A 15 -31.42 -12.64 -6.95
N SER A 16 -31.19 -12.88 -5.66
CA SER A 16 -30.19 -12.14 -4.88
C SER A 16 -28.76 -12.56 -5.29
N GLU A 17 -28.51 -13.87 -5.42
CA GLU A 17 -27.23 -14.40 -5.90
C GLU A 17 -26.93 -13.98 -7.34
N LEU A 18 -27.94 -13.94 -8.22
CA LEU A 18 -27.79 -13.49 -9.60
C LEU A 18 -27.23 -12.05 -9.68
N ALA A 19 -27.62 -11.16 -8.77
CA ALA A 19 -27.06 -9.81 -8.72
C ALA A 19 -25.53 -9.84 -8.46
N GLY A 20 -25.06 -10.73 -7.58
CA GLY A 20 -23.64 -10.96 -7.32
C GLY A 20 -22.90 -11.64 -8.47
N ILE A 21 -23.53 -12.62 -9.12
CA ILE A 21 -22.97 -13.31 -10.29
C ILE A 21 -22.78 -12.31 -11.45
N ILE A 22 -23.75 -11.44 -11.70
CA ILE A 22 -23.64 -10.40 -12.73
C ILE A 22 -22.47 -9.46 -12.41
N GLY A 23 -22.30 -9.05 -11.15
CA GLY A 23 -21.15 -8.24 -10.72
C GLY A 23 -19.81 -8.94 -10.96
N THR A 24 -19.75 -10.26 -10.78
CA THR A 24 -18.52 -11.06 -10.96
C THR A 24 -17.94 -10.97 -12.37
N PHE A 25 -18.76 -10.80 -13.40
CA PHE A 25 -18.27 -10.61 -14.79
C PHE A 25 -17.35 -9.39 -14.94
N PHE A 26 -17.59 -8.34 -14.16
CA PHE A 26 -16.75 -7.14 -14.15
C PHE A 26 -15.57 -7.27 -13.18
N ILE A 27 -15.77 -7.99 -12.07
CA ILE A 27 -14.74 -8.18 -11.05
C ILE A 27 -13.60 -9.08 -11.55
N THR A 28 -13.88 -10.27 -12.05
CA THR A 28 -12.87 -11.31 -12.31
C THR A 28 -11.73 -10.86 -13.24
N PRO A 29 -11.98 -10.20 -14.38
CA PRO A 29 -10.91 -9.73 -15.26
C PRO A 29 -10.05 -8.63 -14.62
N SER A 30 -10.69 -7.78 -13.80
CA SER A 30 -10.03 -6.63 -13.19
C SER A 30 -9.21 -6.98 -11.94
N ILE A 31 -9.46 -8.13 -11.27
CA ILE A 31 -8.68 -8.57 -10.08
C ILE A 31 -7.18 -8.69 -10.40
N SER A 32 -6.82 -9.43 -11.45
CA SER A 32 -5.42 -9.67 -11.84
C SER A 32 -4.83 -8.56 -12.72
N GLY A 33 -5.67 -7.66 -13.21
CA GLY A 33 -5.28 -6.50 -14.02
C GLY A 33 -5.27 -5.22 -13.20
N TRP A 34 -6.14 -4.28 -13.55
CA TRP A 34 -6.21 -2.94 -12.96
C TRP A 34 -6.25 -2.95 -11.41
N TYR A 35 -7.03 -3.83 -10.79
CA TYR A 35 -7.14 -3.87 -9.34
C TYR A 35 -5.84 -4.32 -8.66
N ALA A 36 -4.98 -5.09 -9.33
CA ALA A 36 -3.67 -5.47 -8.81
C ALA A 36 -2.73 -4.25 -8.73
N GLU A 37 -2.82 -3.35 -9.71
CA GLU A 37 -1.92 -2.20 -9.91
C GLU A 37 -2.25 -0.98 -9.03
N ILE A 38 -3.52 -0.78 -8.66
CA ILE A 38 -3.92 0.38 -7.86
C ILE A 38 -3.41 0.29 -6.41
N ALA A 39 -3.14 1.46 -5.81
CA ALA A 39 -2.76 1.57 -4.41
C ALA A 39 -3.94 1.18 -3.51
N LYS A 40 -3.68 0.34 -2.50
CA LYS A 40 -4.67 -0.19 -1.56
C LYS A 40 -4.23 0.10 -0.12
N PRO A 41 -5.15 0.44 0.80
CA PRO A 41 -4.80 0.69 2.19
C PRO A 41 -4.40 -0.60 2.91
N ALA A 42 -3.64 -0.48 4.00
CA ALA A 42 -3.15 -1.64 4.77
C ALA A 42 -4.26 -2.52 5.36
N PHE A 43 -5.46 -1.98 5.57
CA PHE A 43 -6.62 -2.72 6.08
C PHE A 43 -7.45 -3.40 4.97
N ASN A 44 -7.03 -3.33 3.70
CA ASN A 44 -7.71 -4.02 2.61
C ASN A 44 -7.64 -5.55 2.83
N PRO A 45 -8.77 -6.26 2.96
CA PRO A 45 -8.77 -7.69 3.22
C PRO A 45 -8.12 -8.48 2.07
N PRO A 46 -7.56 -9.66 2.35
CA PRO A 46 -7.22 -10.63 1.31
C PRO A 46 -8.40 -10.89 0.35
N ALA A 47 -8.11 -10.97 -0.96
CA ALA A 47 -9.13 -11.06 -2.01
C ALA A 47 -10.11 -12.25 -1.83
N TRP A 48 -9.65 -13.36 -1.26
CA TRP A 48 -10.47 -14.54 -1.02
C TRP A 48 -11.58 -14.34 0.02
N ILE A 49 -11.49 -13.32 0.89
CA ILE A 49 -12.52 -13.05 1.92
C ILE A 49 -13.81 -12.50 1.29
N PHE A 50 -13.71 -11.74 0.20
CA PHE A 50 -14.84 -11.07 -0.41
C PHE A 50 -15.90 -12.05 -0.94
N GLY A 51 -15.48 -13.17 -1.56
CA GLY A 51 -16.39 -14.17 -2.12
C GLY A 51 -17.34 -14.78 -1.09
N PRO A 52 -16.83 -15.46 -0.05
CA PRO A 52 -17.64 -16.05 1.00
C PRO A 52 -18.55 -15.05 1.71
N VAL A 53 -18.05 -13.84 2.00
CA VAL A 53 -18.85 -12.80 2.66
C VAL A 53 -20.03 -12.40 1.78
N TRP A 54 -19.80 -12.09 0.50
CA TRP A 54 -20.88 -11.70 -0.41
C TRP A 54 -21.89 -12.82 -0.64
N THR A 55 -21.47 -14.08 -0.80
CA THR A 55 -22.38 -15.22 -0.92
C THR A 55 -23.29 -15.34 0.32
N ILE A 56 -22.73 -15.24 1.52
CA ILE A 56 -23.53 -15.28 2.76
C ILE A 56 -24.51 -14.09 2.80
N LEU A 57 -24.07 -12.90 2.43
CA LEU A 57 -24.92 -11.71 2.41
C LEU A 57 -26.08 -11.84 1.41
N PHE A 58 -25.83 -12.31 0.18
CA PHE A 58 -26.88 -12.52 -0.81
C PHE A 58 -27.89 -13.59 -0.38
N ALA A 59 -27.43 -14.67 0.26
CA ALA A 59 -28.32 -15.65 0.86
C ALA A 59 -29.21 -15.03 1.96
N LEU A 60 -28.64 -14.22 2.86
CA LEU A 60 -29.39 -13.52 3.91
C LEU A 60 -30.41 -12.53 3.33
N MET A 61 -30.02 -11.78 2.29
CA MET A 61 -30.92 -10.88 1.55
C MET A 61 -32.09 -11.64 0.94
N GLY A 62 -31.82 -12.77 0.28
CA GLY A 62 -32.85 -13.62 -0.32
C GLY A 62 -33.83 -14.18 0.72
N ILE A 63 -33.32 -14.64 1.86
CA ILE A 63 -34.17 -15.08 2.99
C ILE A 63 -35.01 -13.91 3.53
N ALA A 64 -34.42 -12.73 3.71
CA ALA A 64 -35.15 -11.54 4.15
C ALA A 64 -36.27 -11.15 3.17
N ALA A 65 -35.98 -11.12 1.86
CA ALA A 65 -36.96 -10.83 0.82
C ALA A 65 -38.08 -11.88 0.79
N PHE A 66 -37.76 -13.16 0.99
CA PHE A 66 -38.75 -14.23 1.12
C PHE A 66 -39.69 -14.00 2.33
N LEU A 67 -39.15 -13.62 3.48
CA LEU A 67 -39.95 -13.34 4.68
C LEU A 67 -40.96 -12.21 4.48
N ILE A 68 -40.64 -11.25 3.61
CA ILE A 68 -41.55 -10.18 3.19
C ILE A 68 -42.54 -10.68 2.14
N TRP A 69 -42.07 -11.39 1.10
CA TRP A 69 -42.93 -11.90 0.02
C TRP A 69 -44.01 -12.88 0.52
N LYS A 70 -43.69 -13.72 1.51
CA LYS A 70 -44.68 -14.65 2.08
C LYS A 70 -45.85 -13.95 2.80
N LYS A 71 -45.74 -12.66 3.14
CA LYS A 71 -46.84 -11.85 3.71
C LYS A 71 -47.91 -11.48 2.67
N GLY A 72 -47.66 -11.78 1.40
CA GLY A 72 -48.62 -11.66 0.30
C GLY A 72 -48.46 -10.36 -0.49
N LEU A 73 -48.34 -10.49 -1.81
CA LEU A 73 -48.21 -9.36 -2.73
C LEU A 73 -49.47 -8.51 -2.85
N ASN A 74 -50.60 -8.92 -2.26
CA ASN A 74 -51.82 -8.10 -2.27
C ASN A 74 -51.67 -6.83 -1.44
N ARG A 75 -50.75 -6.81 -0.46
CA ARG A 75 -50.51 -5.64 0.38
C ARG A 75 -49.58 -4.65 -0.31
N ARG A 76 -49.96 -3.37 -0.30
CA ARG A 76 -49.21 -2.29 -0.95
C ARG A 76 -47.84 -2.07 -0.33
N ASP A 77 -47.73 -2.16 1.00
CA ASP A 77 -46.48 -2.04 1.75
C ASP A 77 -45.45 -3.12 1.34
N VAL A 78 -45.88 -4.37 1.18
CA VAL A 78 -45.05 -5.48 0.70
C VAL A 78 -44.51 -5.21 -0.71
N LYS A 79 -45.36 -4.76 -1.64
CA LYS A 79 -44.92 -4.43 -3.01
C LYS A 79 -43.88 -3.31 -3.01
N ILE A 80 -44.11 -2.25 -2.23
CA ILE A 80 -43.17 -1.12 -2.12
C ILE A 80 -41.84 -1.59 -1.52
N ALA A 81 -41.88 -2.33 -0.42
CA ALA A 81 -40.69 -2.87 0.23
C ALA A 81 -39.85 -3.74 -0.71
N LEU A 82 -40.49 -4.66 -1.45
CA LEU A 82 -39.80 -5.50 -2.44
C LEU A 82 -39.29 -4.70 -3.64
N SER A 83 -39.96 -3.60 -4.03
CA SER A 83 -39.48 -2.73 -5.10
C SER A 83 -38.23 -1.97 -4.70
N ILE A 84 -38.17 -1.45 -3.46
CA ILE A 84 -36.97 -0.82 -2.89
C ILE A 84 -35.84 -1.86 -2.80
N PHE A 85 -36.16 -3.09 -2.36
CA PHE A 85 -35.22 -4.21 -2.33
C PHE A 85 -34.62 -4.53 -3.71
N LEU A 86 -35.44 -4.55 -4.77
CA LEU A 86 -34.93 -4.75 -6.13
C LEU A 86 -34.05 -3.58 -6.58
N GLY A 87 -34.44 -2.35 -6.23
CA GLY A 87 -33.62 -1.15 -6.49
C GLY A 87 -32.23 -1.23 -5.86
N GLN A 88 -32.12 -1.66 -4.60
CA GLN A 88 -30.80 -1.85 -3.98
C GLN A 88 -29.97 -2.97 -4.63
N LEU A 89 -30.59 -4.03 -5.15
CA LEU A 89 -29.85 -5.10 -5.85
C LEU A 89 -29.25 -4.59 -7.16
N VAL A 90 -30.01 -3.74 -7.89
CA VAL A 90 -29.51 -3.08 -9.10
C VAL A 90 -28.33 -2.19 -8.77
N LEU A 91 -28.44 -1.37 -7.71
CA LEU A 91 -27.34 -0.53 -7.22
C LEU A 91 -26.11 -1.38 -6.84
N ASN A 92 -26.32 -2.49 -6.11
CA ASN A 92 -25.25 -3.41 -5.75
C ASN A 92 -24.45 -3.93 -6.96
N THR A 93 -25.15 -4.36 -8.02
CA THR A 93 -24.50 -4.78 -9.27
C THR A 93 -23.84 -3.60 -9.97
N LEU A 94 -24.49 -2.43 -9.99
CA LEU A 94 -23.98 -1.21 -10.62
C LEU A 94 -22.66 -0.75 -10.00
N TRP A 95 -22.48 -0.91 -8.69
CA TRP A 95 -21.21 -0.64 -8.02
C TRP A 95 -20.05 -1.40 -8.69
N SER A 96 -20.25 -2.69 -8.96
CA SER A 96 -19.22 -3.54 -9.60
C SER A 96 -18.89 -3.05 -11.02
N VAL A 97 -19.91 -2.61 -11.76
CA VAL A 97 -19.75 -2.01 -13.10
C VAL A 97 -18.93 -0.73 -13.03
N ILE A 98 -19.23 0.18 -12.11
CA ILE A 98 -18.53 1.46 -12.02
C ILE A 98 -17.11 1.29 -11.50
N PHE A 99 -16.93 0.48 -10.45
CA PHE A 99 -15.62 0.29 -9.82
C PHE A 99 -14.69 -0.53 -10.73
N PHE A 100 -15.12 -1.72 -11.16
CA PHE A 100 -14.27 -2.65 -11.90
C PHE A 100 -14.43 -2.59 -13.42
N GLY A 101 -15.60 -2.19 -13.93
CA GLY A 101 -15.83 -2.05 -15.37
C GLY A 101 -15.38 -0.70 -15.92
N LEU A 102 -15.69 0.40 -15.22
CA LEU A 102 -15.31 1.76 -15.61
C LEU A 102 -14.02 2.25 -14.94
N HIS A 103 -13.40 1.44 -14.07
CA HIS A 103 -12.19 1.78 -13.33
C HIS A 103 -12.28 3.13 -12.60
N SER A 104 -13.46 3.45 -12.04
CA SER A 104 -13.74 4.74 -11.41
C SER A 104 -14.02 4.59 -9.91
N PRO A 105 -12.97 4.58 -9.05
CA PRO A 105 -13.15 4.54 -7.59
C PRO A 105 -14.02 5.67 -7.06
N GLY A 106 -13.90 6.88 -7.63
CA GLY A 106 -14.68 8.05 -7.21
C GLY A 106 -16.16 7.93 -7.59
N GLY A 107 -16.46 7.49 -8.81
CA GLY A 107 -17.83 7.22 -9.23
C GLY A 107 -18.47 6.10 -8.40
N ALA A 108 -17.70 5.06 -8.11
CA ALA A 108 -18.14 3.95 -7.28
C ALA A 108 -18.41 4.36 -5.82
N PHE A 109 -17.65 5.33 -5.28
CA PHE A 109 -17.92 5.87 -3.96
C PHE A 109 -19.23 6.66 -3.91
N ILE A 110 -19.54 7.44 -4.95
CA ILE A 110 -20.83 8.13 -5.05
C ILE A 110 -21.97 7.11 -5.12
N GLU A 111 -21.80 6.07 -5.94
CA GLU A 111 -22.78 4.99 -6.05
C GLU A 111 -22.98 4.27 -4.71
N ILE A 112 -21.90 3.92 -3.99
CA ILE A 112 -22.03 3.14 -2.75
C ILE A 112 -22.76 3.92 -1.65
N VAL A 113 -22.74 5.25 -1.69
CA VAL A 113 -23.57 6.10 -0.81
C VAL A 113 -25.06 5.95 -1.15
N PHE A 114 -25.42 5.94 -2.44
CA PHE A 114 -26.79 5.68 -2.87
C PHE A 114 -27.23 4.26 -2.51
N LEU A 115 -26.36 3.27 -2.69
CA LEU A 115 -26.59 1.89 -2.26
C LEU A 115 -26.85 1.85 -0.75
N TRP A 116 -25.99 2.46 0.06
CA TRP A 116 -26.15 2.48 1.52
C TRP A 116 -27.50 3.07 1.95
N LEU A 117 -27.92 4.18 1.34
CA LEU A 117 -29.23 4.79 1.59
C LEU A 117 -30.38 3.86 1.17
N ALA A 118 -30.24 3.14 0.05
CA ALA A 118 -31.23 2.17 -0.40
C ALA A 118 -31.32 0.94 0.54
N ILE A 119 -30.20 0.49 1.10
CA ILE A 119 -30.16 -0.56 2.14
C ILE A 119 -30.90 -0.09 3.38
N LEU A 120 -30.60 1.12 3.87
CA LEU A 120 -31.28 1.68 5.04
C LEU A 120 -32.79 1.81 4.80
N ALA A 121 -33.20 2.29 3.62
CA ALA A 121 -34.60 2.37 3.24
C ALA A 121 -35.26 0.97 3.21
N THR A 122 -34.55 -0.04 2.71
CA THR A 122 -35.00 -1.43 2.71
C THR A 122 -35.19 -1.97 4.13
N ILE A 123 -34.22 -1.73 5.03
CA ILE A 123 -34.29 -2.13 6.45
C ILE A 123 -35.51 -1.50 7.12
N ILE A 124 -35.72 -0.19 6.94
CA ILE A 124 -36.86 0.53 7.52
C ILE A 124 -38.19 -0.01 6.96
N ALA A 125 -38.27 -0.26 5.65
CA ALA A 125 -39.46 -0.83 5.03
C ALA A 125 -39.74 -2.26 5.50
N PHE A 126 -38.70 -3.09 5.64
CA PHE A 126 -38.81 -4.47 6.09
C PHE A 126 -39.18 -4.54 7.57
N ALA A 127 -38.64 -3.66 8.42
CA ALA A 127 -38.93 -3.60 9.85
C ALA A 127 -40.42 -3.37 10.14
N LYS A 128 -41.10 -2.56 9.30
CA LYS A 128 -42.56 -2.32 9.40
C LYS A 128 -43.41 -3.55 9.11
N ILE A 129 -42.85 -4.58 8.47
CA ILE A 129 -43.57 -5.78 8.02
C ILE A 129 -43.12 -7.02 8.78
N SER A 130 -41.81 -7.16 9.03
CA SER A 130 -41.18 -8.29 9.69
C SER A 130 -39.82 -7.87 10.27
N GLU A 131 -39.74 -7.72 11.60
CA GLU A 131 -38.50 -7.38 12.30
C GLU A 131 -37.36 -8.35 11.97
N LEU A 132 -37.64 -9.65 11.92
CA LEU A 132 -36.63 -10.66 11.56
C LEU A 132 -36.01 -10.40 10.17
N ALA A 133 -36.79 -9.90 9.22
CA ALA A 133 -36.28 -9.61 7.87
C ALA A 133 -35.34 -8.41 7.88
N ALA A 134 -35.62 -7.40 8.73
CA ALA A 134 -34.74 -6.26 8.92
C ALA A 134 -33.44 -6.65 9.63
N TRP A 135 -33.51 -7.50 10.66
CA TRP A 135 -32.32 -8.00 11.38
C TRP A 135 -31.34 -8.75 10.47
N LEU A 136 -31.85 -9.54 9.53
CA LEU A 136 -31.02 -10.26 8.56
C LEU A 136 -30.24 -9.33 7.61
N LEU A 137 -30.65 -8.07 7.46
CA LEU A 137 -29.98 -7.07 6.63
C LEU A 137 -28.95 -6.23 7.40
N LEU A 138 -28.86 -6.36 8.74
CA LEU A 138 -27.84 -5.63 9.51
C LEU A 138 -26.40 -6.04 9.18
N PRO A 139 -26.06 -7.33 9.03
CA PRO A 139 -24.73 -7.73 8.57
C PRO A 139 -24.38 -7.09 7.22
N TYR A 140 -25.38 -6.90 6.35
CA TYR A 140 -25.18 -6.30 5.05
C TYR A 140 -24.84 -4.80 5.13
N ILE A 141 -25.59 -4.00 5.87
CA ILE A 141 -25.29 -2.57 5.98
C ILE A 141 -23.95 -2.32 6.69
N LEU A 142 -23.56 -3.17 7.64
CA LEU A 142 -22.24 -3.11 8.29
C LEU A 142 -21.12 -3.40 7.28
N TRP A 143 -21.28 -4.44 6.47
CA TRP A 143 -20.31 -4.77 5.42
C TRP A 143 -20.20 -3.65 4.37
N VAL A 144 -21.32 -3.07 3.94
CA VAL A 144 -21.30 -1.96 2.97
C VAL A 144 -20.72 -0.68 3.57
N SER A 145 -20.88 -0.46 4.88
CA SER A 145 -20.19 0.64 5.57
C SER A 145 -18.67 0.47 5.53
N PHE A 146 -18.18 -0.75 5.80
CA PHE A 146 -16.78 -1.10 5.65
C PHE A 146 -16.30 -0.95 4.19
N ALA A 147 -17.06 -1.49 3.23
CA ALA A 147 -16.75 -1.38 1.81
C ALA A 147 -16.74 0.08 1.33
N GLY A 148 -17.63 0.92 1.85
CA GLY A 148 -17.67 2.35 1.56
C GLY A 148 -16.42 3.07 2.06
N TYR A 149 -15.97 2.77 3.28
CA TYR A 149 -14.72 3.31 3.81
C TYR A 149 -13.49 2.82 3.03
N LEU A 150 -13.48 1.54 2.65
CA LEU A 150 -12.44 0.96 1.80
C LEU A 150 -12.40 1.64 0.42
N ASN A 151 -13.56 1.79 -0.23
CA ASN A 151 -13.67 2.44 -1.54
C ASN A 151 -13.23 3.91 -1.45
N TYR A 152 -13.65 4.64 -0.42
CA TYR A 152 -13.19 6.01 -0.18
C TYR A 152 -11.66 6.07 -0.04
N SER A 153 -11.08 5.16 0.74
CA SER A 153 -9.63 5.13 0.96
C SER A 153 -8.86 4.80 -0.32
N ILE A 154 -9.34 3.84 -1.12
CA ILE A 154 -8.79 3.56 -2.45
C ILE A 154 -8.92 4.79 -3.35
N TRP A 155 -10.08 5.45 -3.34
CA TRP A 155 -10.27 6.67 -4.12
C TRP A 155 -9.30 7.76 -3.69
N GLN A 156 -9.10 8.03 -2.40
CA GLN A 156 -8.13 9.02 -1.92
C GLN A 156 -6.70 8.66 -2.35
N LEU A 157 -6.26 7.42 -2.13
CA LEU A 157 -4.92 6.96 -2.50
C LEU A 157 -4.62 7.10 -3.99
N ASN A 158 -5.63 6.96 -4.85
CA ASN A 158 -5.47 7.01 -6.31
C ASN A 158 -5.96 8.33 -6.93
N SER A 159 -6.66 9.19 -6.19
CA SER A 159 -7.06 10.55 -6.64
C SER A 159 -6.02 11.60 -6.29
N LEU A 160 -5.24 11.40 -5.22
CA LEU A 160 -4.04 12.19 -4.96
C LEU A 160 -2.95 11.97 -6.03
N VAL A 161 -3.03 10.85 -6.78
CA VAL A 161 -2.20 10.60 -7.98
C VAL A 161 -2.74 11.32 -9.23
N ASN A 162 -4.04 11.62 -9.26
CA ASN A 162 -4.67 12.39 -10.36
C ASN A 162 -4.45 13.91 -10.24
N GLY A 163 -3.80 14.36 -9.17
CA GLY A 163 -3.16 15.67 -9.07
C GLY A 163 -1.66 15.54 -9.36
N TRP A 164 -1.33 15.29 -10.63
CA TRP A 164 0.04 15.28 -11.16
C TRP A 164 0.94 14.11 -10.70
N GLN A 165 0.68 12.88 -11.16
CA GLN A 165 1.81 12.15 -11.74
C GLN A 165 2.17 12.82 -13.07
N THR A 166 2.85 13.96 -12.98
CA THR A 166 3.54 14.52 -14.14
C THR A 166 4.57 13.48 -14.52
N THR A 167 4.39 12.79 -15.64
CA THR A 167 5.49 12.06 -16.26
C THR A 167 6.51 13.12 -16.62
N CYS A 168 7.56 13.29 -15.80
CA CYS A 168 8.55 14.31 -16.06
C CYS A 168 9.26 13.91 -17.36
N ILE A 169 9.20 14.76 -18.36
CA ILE A 169 10.13 14.66 -19.48
C ILE A 169 11.55 14.66 -18.91
N GLN A 170 12.39 13.75 -19.41
CA GLN A 170 13.73 13.56 -18.89
C GLN A 170 14.60 14.76 -19.31
N GLU A 171 14.59 15.78 -18.47
CA GLU A 171 15.36 17.01 -18.62
C GLU A 171 16.40 17.11 -17.51
N THR A 172 17.55 17.70 -17.84
CA THR A 172 18.62 17.98 -16.89
C THR A 172 18.89 19.48 -16.82
N LYS A 173 19.18 19.98 -15.62
CA LYS A 173 19.69 21.34 -15.38
C LYS A 173 21.20 21.24 -15.13
N LEU A 174 21.97 22.07 -15.84
CA LEU A 174 23.41 22.22 -15.60
C LEU A 174 23.62 23.10 -14.36
N CYS A 175 24.42 22.63 -13.42
CA CYS A 175 24.83 23.33 -12.21
C CYS A 175 26.13 24.12 -12.43
N SER A 176 26.44 25.03 -11.52
CA SER A 176 27.62 25.91 -11.59
C SER A 176 28.97 25.16 -11.50
N ASP A 177 28.95 23.92 -11.04
CA ASP A 177 30.09 23.00 -10.96
C ASP A 177 30.18 22.07 -12.18
N ASP A 178 29.46 22.38 -13.27
CA ASP A 178 29.31 21.60 -14.49
C ASP A 178 28.62 20.22 -14.31
N SER A 179 28.02 19.95 -13.15
CA SER A 179 27.19 18.75 -12.93
C SER A 179 25.77 18.90 -13.47
N TYR A 180 25.08 17.78 -13.72
CA TYR A 180 23.70 17.78 -14.21
C TYR A 180 22.76 17.14 -13.19
N ILE A 181 21.66 17.82 -12.89
CA ILE A 181 20.62 17.37 -11.96
C ILE A 181 19.30 17.11 -12.68
N GLY A 182 18.64 16.02 -12.30
CA GLY A 182 17.33 15.64 -12.82
C GLY A 182 16.18 16.21 -11.99
N ARG A 183 15.00 16.25 -12.60
CA ARG A 183 13.74 16.56 -11.92
C ARG A 183 13.33 15.42 -10.99
N THR A 184 12.83 15.73 -9.80
CA THR A 184 12.35 14.77 -8.79
C THR A 184 11.06 15.24 -8.12
N GLY A 185 10.33 14.32 -7.47
CA GLY A 185 9.11 14.62 -6.71
C GLY A 185 7.83 14.79 -7.53
N LEU A 186 6.70 14.95 -6.82
CA LEU A 186 5.34 14.98 -7.40
C LEU A 186 5.06 16.20 -8.31
N LYS A 187 5.91 17.24 -8.27
CA LYS A 187 5.78 18.49 -9.07
C LYS A 187 6.84 18.62 -10.17
N CYS A 188 7.70 17.62 -10.39
CA CYS A 188 8.83 17.68 -11.33
C CYS A 188 9.78 18.88 -11.09
N GLU A 189 10.09 19.18 -9.83
CA GLU A 189 11.06 20.22 -9.48
C GLU A 189 12.48 19.69 -9.66
N PHE A 190 13.42 20.55 -10.04
CA PHE A 190 14.83 20.13 -10.09
C PHE A 190 15.33 19.87 -8.68
N THR A 191 16.04 18.75 -8.49
CA THR A 191 16.79 18.51 -7.26
C THR A 191 17.76 19.68 -7.03
N ALA A 192 18.05 20.04 -5.78
CA ALA A 192 19.02 21.10 -5.50
C ALA A 192 20.39 20.80 -6.14
N CYS A 193 21.05 21.82 -6.70
CA CYS A 193 22.41 21.66 -7.17
C CYS A 193 23.34 21.32 -5.99
N PRO A 194 24.40 20.53 -6.20
CA PRO A 194 25.46 20.39 -5.21
C PRO A 194 25.95 21.79 -4.78
N GLY A 195 25.87 22.08 -3.47
CA GLY A 195 26.22 23.39 -2.91
C GLY A 195 25.05 24.36 -2.63
N GLU A 196 23.80 24.02 -2.96
CA GLU A 196 22.63 24.84 -2.59
C GLU A 196 22.15 24.63 -1.13
N ASN A 197 22.64 23.59 -0.44
CA ASN A 197 22.38 23.36 1.00
C ASN A 197 23.68 22.94 1.70
N ASP A 198 24.42 23.94 2.19
CA ASP A 198 25.76 23.76 2.78
C ASP A 198 25.73 23.44 4.30
N ASP A 199 24.55 23.40 4.92
CA ASP A 199 24.42 23.27 6.38
C ASP A 199 24.32 21.81 6.91
N LEU A 200 24.17 20.80 6.04
CA LEU A 200 24.06 19.39 6.46
C LEU A 200 25.40 18.66 6.55
N TRP A 201 26.41 19.16 5.84
CA TRP A 201 27.69 18.49 5.68
C TRP A 201 28.77 19.20 6.48
N ARG A 202 29.37 18.50 7.43
CA ARG A 202 30.53 18.96 8.17
C ARG A 202 31.79 18.42 7.55
N MET A 203 32.83 19.24 7.53
CA MET A 203 34.18 18.82 7.15
C MET A 203 35.06 18.74 8.39
N THR A 204 35.77 17.62 8.55
CA THR A 204 36.83 17.49 9.55
C THR A 204 38.14 17.14 8.85
N THR A 205 39.24 17.77 9.29
CA THR A 205 40.57 17.47 8.76
C THR A 205 41.39 16.82 9.86
N ASP A 206 41.94 15.65 9.59
CA ASP A 206 42.88 15.02 10.51
C ASP A 206 44.22 15.77 10.44
N ASN A 207 44.59 16.46 11.51
CA ASN A 207 45.82 17.25 11.59
C ASN A 207 47.10 16.42 11.44
N LYS A 208 47.07 15.10 11.69
CA LYS A 208 48.26 14.25 11.51
C LYS A 208 48.50 13.86 10.06
N THR A 209 47.42 13.74 9.29
CA THR A 209 47.47 13.17 7.94
C THR A 209 47.10 14.20 6.88
N GLY A 210 46.47 15.32 7.23
CA GLY A 210 46.02 16.36 6.31
C GLY A 210 44.85 15.93 5.42
N ILE A 211 44.13 14.86 5.77
CA ILE A 211 42.98 14.40 5.00
C ILE A 211 41.71 15.01 5.55
N THR A 212 40.94 15.64 4.67
CA THR A 212 39.63 16.21 4.97
C THR A 212 38.53 15.23 4.60
N PHE A 213 37.63 14.97 5.55
CA PHE A 213 36.44 14.13 5.38
C PHE A 213 35.21 15.00 5.47
N GLN A 214 34.25 14.76 4.57
CA GLN A 214 32.93 15.38 4.60
C GLN A 214 31.90 14.35 5.08
N TYR A 215 31.12 14.70 6.10
CA TYR A 215 30.14 13.80 6.71
C TYR A 215 28.85 14.55 7.09
N SER A 216 27.72 13.85 7.09
CA SER A 216 26.43 14.43 7.47
C SER A 216 26.27 14.51 8.99
N GLU A 217 25.81 15.63 9.53
CA GLU A 217 25.61 15.76 10.99
C GLU A 217 24.44 14.89 11.50
N THR A 218 23.50 14.56 10.62
CA THR A 218 22.37 13.66 10.92
C THR A 218 22.23 12.59 9.82
N LEU A 219 21.96 11.34 10.21
CA LEU A 219 21.55 10.29 9.28
C LEU A 219 20.02 10.26 9.25
N PRO A 220 19.36 10.22 8.08
CA PRO A 220 17.89 10.23 7.98
C PRO A 220 17.32 8.83 8.29
N THR A 221 17.63 8.28 9.46
CA THR A 221 17.26 6.92 9.86
C THR A 221 16.83 6.88 11.32
N GLU A 222 15.59 6.45 11.56
CA GLU A 222 14.95 6.43 12.90
C GLU A 222 15.55 5.38 13.86
N TYR A 223 16.25 4.37 13.33
CA TYR A 223 16.71 3.20 14.09
C TYR A 223 18.23 3.01 14.14
N ILE A 224 19.01 3.94 13.60
CA ILE A 224 20.48 3.87 13.64
C ILE A 224 20.99 4.90 14.64
N HIS A 225 21.51 4.42 15.77
CA HIS A 225 22.20 5.24 16.75
C HIS A 225 23.70 5.16 16.49
N VAL A 226 24.32 6.30 16.19
CA VAL A 226 25.77 6.36 16.00
C VAL A 226 26.42 6.45 17.37
N VAL A 227 27.26 5.47 17.70
CA VAL A 227 27.91 5.39 19.02
C VAL A 227 29.21 6.21 19.04
N ASP A 228 29.96 6.22 17.93
CA ASP A 228 31.22 6.96 17.78
C ASP A 228 31.18 7.82 16.50
N TRP A 229 30.87 9.11 16.65
CA TRP A 229 30.81 10.10 15.57
C TRP A 229 31.57 11.39 15.97
N PRO A 230 32.38 12.02 15.10
CA PRO A 230 32.67 11.65 13.71
C PRO A 230 33.51 10.37 13.62
N PRO A 231 33.46 9.65 12.49
CA PRO A 231 34.12 8.37 12.36
C PRO A 231 35.64 8.53 12.49
N GLN A 232 36.26 7.64 13.26
CA GLN A 232 37.70 7.64 13.47
C GLN A 232 38.39 7.03 12.25
N VAL A 233 39.28 7.80 11.62
CA VAL A 233 40.06 7.31 10.48
C VAL A 233 41.45 6.92 10.93
N GLN A 234 41.80 5.67 10.67
CA GLN A 234 43.17 5.18 10.86
C GLN A 234 43.84 5.00 9.50
N ILE A 235 44.96 5.67 9.31
CA ILE A 235 45.87 5.46 8.18
C ILE A 235 46.87 4.39 8.55
N LEU A 236 46.84 3.27 7.82
CA LEU A 236 47.78 2.17 7.99
C LEU A 236 48.72 2.13 6.78
N ASN A 237 50.02 2.07 7.04
CA ASN A 237 51.09 1.96 6.04
C ASN A 237 51.37 0.49 5.65
N GLU A 238 50.38 -0.38 5.79
CA GLU A 238 50.47 -1.80 5.47
C GLU A 238 49.53 -2.16 4.32
N LEU A 239 49.92 -3.18 3.54
CA LEU A 239 49.10 -3.69 2.44
C LEU A 239 47.85 -4.36 3.00
N PHE A 240 46.72 -3.67 2.92
CA PHE A 240 45.44 -4.22 3.33
C PHE A 240 44.93 -5.21 2.28
N ALA A 241 44.98 -6.50 2.61
CA ALA A 241 44.43 -7.56 1.78
C ALA A 241 42.96 -7.81 2.18
N CYS A 242 42.07 -7.58 1.24
CA CYS A 242 40.65 -7.85 1.41
C CYS A 242 40.34 -9.34 1.20
N THR A 243 40.51 -10.12 2.25
CA THR A 243 40.21 -11.55 2.23
C THR A 243 38.72 -11.73 2.52
N GLU A 244 37.98 -12.21 1.52
CA GLU A 244 36.55 -12.50 1.67
C GLU A 244 36.36 -13.68 2.61
N ALA A 245 35.56 -13.49 3.66
CA ALA A 245 35.25 -14.51 4.64
C ALA A 245 33.75 -14.79 4.59
N TRP A 246 33.38 -16.05 4.36
CA TRP A 246 31.99 -16.43 4.07
C TRP A 246 31.11 -16.56 5.32
N SER A 247 31.69 -16.77 6.51
CA SER A 247 30.96 -16.99 7.78
C SER A 247 31.41 -16.05 8.90
N GLU A 248 30.46 -15.45 9.61
CA GLU A 248 30.72 -14.63 10.81
C GLU A 248 31.30 -15.51 11.93
N THR A 249 32.53 -15.22 12.34
CA THR A 249 33.10 -15.78 13.58
C THR A 249 33.36 -14.65 14.57
N ALA A 250 33.25 -14.94 15.87
CA ALA A 250 33.40 -13.97 16.97
C ALA A 250 34.77 -13.25 17.03
N ARG A 251 35.72 -13.61 16.16
CA ARG A 251 37.06 -12.99 16.07
C ARG A 251 37.41 -12.39 14.71
N ALA A 252 36.70 -12.72 13.62
CA ALA A 252 37.10 -12.32 12.26
C ALA A 252 36.02 -11.60 11.43
N GLY A 253 34.75 -11.58 11.87
CA GLY A 253 33.66 -10.95 11.13
C GLY A 253 33.40 -11.55 9.73
N LYS A 254 32.36 -11.09 9.05
CA LYS A 254 32.11 -11.38 7.63
C LYS A 254 32.61 -10.22 6.80
N THR A 255 33.64 -10.45 5.98
CA THR A 255 34.22 -9.44 5.09
C THR A 255 33.79 -9.69 3.65
N MET A 256 33.25 -8.67 2.98
CA MET A 256 32.96 -8.70 1.54
C MET A 256 33.55 -7.50 0.81
N LYS A 257 33.90 -7.68 -0.46
CA LYS A 257 34.18 -6.55 -1.35
C LYS A 257 32.89 -5.91 -1.81
N ARG A 258 32.85 -4.58 -1.82
CA ARG A 258 31.74 -3.78 -2.34
C ARG A 258 32.27 -2.66 -3.20
N MET A 259 31.76 -2.52 -4.41
CA MET A 259 32.10 -1.42 -5.31
C MET A 259 31.17 -0.23 -5.05
N VAL A 260 31.75 0.95 -4.85
CA VAL A 260 31.01 2.23 -4.69
C VAL A 260 31.78 3.30 -5.44
N ASN A 261 31.17 3.96 -6.43
CA ASN A 261 31.78 5.02 -7.23
C ASN A 261 33.20 4.65 -7.73
N ASP A 262 33.31 3.50 -8.40
CA ASP A 262 34.55 2.94 -8.98
C ASP A 262 35.68 2.62 -7.99
N ARG A 263 35.35 2.57 -6.69
CA ARG A 263 36.26 2.25 -5.60
C ARG A 263 35.84 0.95 -4.92
N ILE A 264 36.82 0.09 -4.63
CA ILE A 264 36.58 -1.21 -3.96
C ILE A 264 36.74 -1.03 -2.46
N TYR A 265 35.61 -1.09 -1.75
CA TYR A 265 35.56 -1.10 -0.30
C TYR A 265 35.54 -2.53 0.22
N CYS A 266 36.18 -2.73 1.36
CA CYS A 266 36.09 -3.95 2.13
C CYS A 266 35.22 -3.68 3.32
N VAL A 267 34.08 -4.36 3.35
CA VAL A 267 33.06 -4.18 4.36
C VAL A 267 33.12 -5.36 5.30
N THR A 268 33.57 -5.13 6.52
CA THR A 268 33.68 -6.16 7.56
C THR A 268 32.56 -5.96 8.57
N ARG A 269 31.66 -6.94 8.66
CA ARG A 269 30.60 -6.97 9.67
C ARG A 269 31.04 -7.85 10.84
N VAL A 270 31.05 -7.31 12.04
CA VAL A 270 31.38 -8.03 13.27
C VAL A 270 30.16 -8.02 14.19
N THR A 271 29.79 -9.19 14.68
CA THR A 271 28.74 -9.35 15.69
C THR A 271 29.42 -9.64 17.02
N GLU A 272 29.34 -8.74 17.99
CA GLU A 272 29.99 -8.90 19.30
C GLU A 272 28.98 -9.22 20.42
N GLY A 273 29.36 -10.18 21.26
CA GLY A 273 28.71 -10.45 22.55
C GLY A 273 27.38 -11.20 22.50
N ALA A 274 26.81 -11.47 23.68
CA ALA A 274 25.52 -12.14 23.84
C ALA A 274 24.30 -11.25 23.52
N ALA A 275 24.51 -9.93 23.34
CA ALA A 275 23.46 -8.93 23.07
C ALA A 275 23.22 -8.66 21.58
N GLY A 276 24.02 -9.23 20.66
CA GLY A 276 23.78 -9.13 19.22
C GLY A 276 24.14 -7.79 18.57
N SER A 277 25.00 -6.99 19.19
CA SER A 277 25.47 -5.72 18.62
C SER A 277 26.25 -5.97 17.33
N ILE A 278 25.91 -5.24 16.27
CA ILE A 278 26.50 -5.36 14.94
C ILE A 278 27.32 -4.10 14.65
N TYR A 279 28.62 -4.30 14.39
CA TYR A 279 29.53 -3.25 13.93
C TYR A 279 29.87 -3.48 12.47
N THR A 280 29.87 -2.41 11.67
CA THR A 280 30.22 -2.47 10.25
C THR A 280 31.38 -1.55 9.96
N GLN A 281 32.52 -2.13 9.62
CA GLN A 281 33.75 -1.41 9.30
C GLN A 281 33.92 -1.30 7.78
N TYR A 282 34.34 -0.12 7.32
CA TYR A 282 34.64 0.13 5.92
C TYR A 282 36.12 0.43 5.76
N ALA A 283 36.81 -0.32 4.90
CA ALA A 283 38.21 -0.10 4.56
C ALA A 283 38.38 0.11 3.06
N HIS A 284 39.25 1.05 2.66
CA HIS A 284 39.56 1.34 1.26
C HIS A 284 41.02 1.79 1.12
N THR A 285 41.66 1.44 0.00
CA THR A 285 43.04 1.83 -0.29
C THR A 285 43.11 2.90 -1.37
N PHE A 286 43.89 3.96 -1.14
CA PHE A 286 44.09 5.03 -2.13
C PHE A 286 45.56 5.47 -2.19
N PRO A 287 46.04 5.93 -3.35
CA PRO A 287 47.40 6.44 -3.47
C PRO A 287 47.52 7.82 -2.83
N LYS A 288 48.60 8.04 -2.09
CA LYS A 288 49.00 9.34 -1.54
C LYS A 288 50.52 9.40 -1.41
N ASP A 289 51.15 10.47 -1.89
CA ASP A 289 52.60 10.66 -1.82
C ASP A 289 53.42 9.45 -2.29
N ASN A 290 52.99 8.85 -3.42
CA ASN A 290 53.59 7.63 -4.01
C ASN A 290 53.49 6.35 -3.14
N LYS A 291 52.64 6.33 -2.11
CA LYS A 291 52.37 5.16 -1.26
C LYS A 291 50.88 4.79 -1.31
N THR A 292 50.57 3.51 -1.19
CA THR A 292 49.19 3.03 -1.00
C THR A 292 48.85 3.11 0.49
N ILE A 293 47.80 3.84 0.82
CA ILE A 293 47.33 4.03 2.19
C ILE A 293 45.98 3.36 2.37
N ASN A 294 45.80 2.63 3.47
CA ASN A 294 44.50 2.12 3.88
C ASN A 294 43.82 3.10 4.84
N SER A 295 42.57 3.48 4.56
CA SER A 295 41.70 4.16 5.52
C SER A 295 40.70 3.17 6.10
N LYS A 296 40.69 3.03 7.42
CA LYS A 296 39.65 2.29 8.15
C LYS A 296 38.66 3.27 8.79
N LEU A 297 37.38 3.11 8.47
CA LEU A 297 36.23 3.76 9.09
C LEU A 297 35.56 2.74 10.01
N THR A 298 35.41 3.08 11.29
CA THR A 298 34.72 2.23 12.29
C THR A 298 33.51 2.97 12.83
#